data_AF-A1YL83-F1
#
_entry.id   AF-A1YL83-F1
#
_cell.length_a   1.000
_cell.length_b   1.000
_cell.length_c   1.000
_cell.angle_alpha   90.00
_cell.angle_beta   90.00
_cell.angle_gamma   90.00
#
_symmetry.space_group_name_H-M   'P 1'
#
loop_
_entity.id
_entity.type
_entity.pdbx_description
1 polymer ?
#
loop_
_entity_poly.entity_id
_entity_poly.type
_entity_poly.pdbx_seq_one_letter_code
_entity_poly.pdbx_strand_id
1 'polypeptide(L)'
;HLIAQPLALHTPDAHKQGFIDLPEFPFGLEPRICTRWDMHKYAREAYDLGVRYIGGCCGFEAYHIRAVAEELATERGRKPKASEKHDMWAGGLKMHTKPWVRARASKEYWQSLKPSSGRPFCSSMSQPDKWGVTAGDSTLKQKTAITTDEEIAELAKPRRVMNGK
;
A
#
# COMPACT_ATOMS: atom_id res chain seq x y z
N HIS A 1 21.30 6.63 -11.13
CA HIS A 1 20.07 5.84 -11.38
C HIS A 1 19.03 6.18 -10.32
N LEU A 2 17.75 6.18 -10.67
CA LEU A 2 16.65 6.39 -9.72
C LEU A 2 16.06 5.05 -9.24
N ILE A 3 15.70 4.99 -7.95
CA ILE A 3 15.10 3.83 -7.26
C ILE A 3 13.80 4.24 -6.57
N ALA A 4 12.78 3.37 -6.62
CA ALA A 4 11.53 3.55 -5.87
C ALA A 4 11.06 2.21 -5.27
N GLN A 5 10.77 2.22 -3.97
CA GLN A 5 10.23 1.07 -3.23
C GLN A 5 9.16 1.55 -2.22
N PRO A 6 7.97 1.95 -2.68
CA PRO A 6 6.92 2.49 -1.82
C PRO A 6 6.22 1.39 -0.99
N LEU A 7 5.30 1.82 -0.12
CA LEU A 7 4.31 0.93 0.50
C LEU A 7 3.34 0.40 -0.57
N ALA A 8 2.82 -0.83 -0.39
CA ALA A 8 1.64 -1.29 -1.11
C ALA A 8 0.36 -1.01 -0.31
N LEU A 9 0.28 0.19 0.27
CA LEU A 9 -0.83 0.66 1.08
C LEU A 9 -1.23 2.07 0.63
N HIS A 10 -2.51 2.29 0.34
CA HIS A 10 -3.07 3.61 0.10
C HIS A 10 -3.03 4.42 1.40
N THR A 11 -2.24 5.49 1.39
CA THR A 11 -1.95 6.34 2.56
C THR A 11 -2.13 7.84 2.24
N PRO A 12 -3.27 8.25 1.63
CA PRO A 12 -3.51 9.67 1.28
C PRO A 12 -3.62 10.58 2.52
N ASP A 13 -3.87 9.99 3.67
CA ASP A 13 -4.03 10.59 4.99
C ASP A 13 -2.77 10.51 5.86
N ALA A 14 -1.67 9.94 5.34
CA ALA A 14 -0.39 10.00 6.03
C ALA A 14 0.22 11.41 5.96
N HIS A 15 0.91 11.81 7.03
CA HIS A 15 1.68 13.04 7.09
C HIS A 15 3.18 12.75 7.01
N LYS A 16 4.01 13.72 7.41
CA LYS A 16 5.48 13.67 7.32
C LYS A 16 6.15 12.46 8.01
N GLN A 17 5.48 11.82 8.97
CA GLN A 17 5.99 10.63 9.69
C GLN A 17 5.68 9.31 8.96
N GLY A 18 4.92 9.37 7.86
CA GLY A 18 4.48 8.18 7.13
C GLY A 18 3.32 7.46 7.79
N PHE A 19 3.13 6.20 7.42
CA PHE A 19 1.98 5.38 7.80
C PHE A 19 2.03 4.81 9.22
N ILE A 20 3.17 4.92 9.93
CA ILE A 20 3.31 4.42 11.31
C ILE A 20 2.43 5.21 12.28
N ASP A 21 2.22 6.51 12.01
CA ASP A 21 1.32 7.36 12.79
C ASP A 21 -0.16 7.15 12.43
N LEU A 22 -0.48 6.35 11.41
CA LEU A 22 -1.89 6.04 11.14
C LEU A 22 -2.41 5.09 12.24
N PRO A 23 -3.62 5.32 12.76
CA PRO A 23 -4.15 4.54 13.89
C PRO A 23 -4.35 3.06 13.57
N GLU A 24 -4.35 2.69 12.29
CA GLU A 24 -4.44 1.30 11.87
C GLU A 24 -3.09 0.56 11.90
N PHE A 25 -1.96 1.24 12.10
CA PHE A 25 -0.66 0.59 12.12
C PHE A 25 -0.45 -0.27 13.39
N PRO A 26 0.08 -1.51 13.28
CA PRO A 26 0.27 -2.28 12.05
C PRO A 26 -0.89 -3.24 11.71
N PHE A 27 -1.89 -3.39 12.59
CA PHE A 27 -2.85 -4.51 12.57
C PHE A 27 -4.24 -4.22 12.00
N GLY A 28 -4.45 -3.06 11.36
CA GLY A 28 -5.72 -2.69 10.73
C GLY A 28 -5.58 -2.16 9.30
N LEU A 29 -4.43 -2.40 8.66
CA LEU A 29 -4.05 -1.81 7.37
C LEU A 29 -4.68 -2.51 6.16
N GLU A 30 -5.39 -3.63 6.35
CA GLU A 30 -5.91 -4.49 5.26
C GLU A 30 -6.75 -3.74 4.21
N PRO A 31 -7.64 -2.79 4.56
CA PRO A 31 -8.42 -2.06 3.55
C PRO A 31 -7.60 -1.16 2.64
N ARG A 32 -6.35 -0.85 3.03
CA ARG A 32 -5.46 0.04 2.30
C ARG A 32 -4.62 -0.71 1.28
N ILE A 33 -4.59 -2.05 1.32
CA ILE A 33 -3.73 -2.87 0.44
C ILE A 33 -4.03 -2.53 -1.02
N CYS A 34 -2.97 -2.13 -1.73
CA CYS A 34 -3.03 -1.85 -3.15
C CYS A 34 -3.40 -3.11 -3.93
N THR A 35 -4.07 -2.93 -5.05
CA THR A 35 -4.34 -4.03 -5.98
C THR A 35 -3.16 -4.23 -6.93
N ARG A 36 -3.18 -5.35 -7.67
CA ARG A 36 -2.23 -5.55 -8.78
C ARG A 36 -2.35 -4.46 -9.85
N TRP A 37 -3.54 -3.89 -10.03
CA TRP A 37 -3.80 -2.86 -11.03
C TRP A 37 -3.21 -1.52 -10.61
N ASP A 38 -3.23 -1.21 -9.30
CA ASP A 38 -2.49 -0.09 -8.73
C ASP A 38 -0.99 -0.25 -8.98
N MET A 39 -0.47 -1.47 -8.87
CA MET A 39 0.94 -1.76 -9.14
C MET A 39 1.33 -1.68 -10.61
N HIS A 40 0.43 -2.05 -11.53
CA HIS A 40 0.61 -1.78 -12.96
C HIS A 40 0.73 -0.27 -13.21
N LYS A 41 -0.20 0.52 -12.67
CA LYS A 41 -0.18 1.98 -12.80
C LYS A 41 1.11 2.60 -12.23
N TYR A 42 1.47 2.24 -11.00
CA TYR A 42 2.70 2.68 -10.35
C TYR A 42 3.95 2.34 -11.19
N ALA A 43 4.06 1.12 -11.69
CA ALA A 43 5.22 0.69 -12.46
C ALA A 43 5.38 1.50 -13.76
N ARG A 44 4.27 1.76 -14.47
CA ARG A 44 4.25 2.60 -15.66
C ARG A 44 4.70 4.02 -15.33
N GLU A 45 4.06 4.66 -14.35
CA GLU A 45 4.40 6.03 -13.94
C GLU A 45 5.86 6.17 -13.48
N ALA A 46 6.36 5.23 -12.69
CA ALA A 46 7.74 5.22 -12.24
C ALA A 46 8.73 5.05 -13.40
N TYR A 47 8.44 4.14 -14.33
CA TYR A 47 9.29 3.93 -15.50
C TYR A 47 9.35 5.16 -16.40
N ASP A 48 8.20 5.77 -16.67
CA ASP A 48 8.07 6.97 -17.50
C ASP A 48 8.77 8.18 -16.84
N LEU A 49 8.76 8.27 -15.51
CA LEU A 49 9.52 9.26 -14.74
C LEU A 49 11.05 9.06 -14.79
N GLY A 50 11.53 7.90 -15.27
CA GLY A 50 12.97 7.58 -15.36
C GLY A 50 13.50 6.67 -14.26
N VAL A 51 12.64 6.10 -13.40
CA VAL A 51 13.03 5.08 -12.42
C VAL A 51 13.45 3.80 -13.13
N ARG A 52 14.58 3.21 -12.72
CA ARG A 52 15.12 1.99 -13.33
C ARG A 52 15.33 0.85 -12.34
N TYR A 53 15.22 1.14 -11.04
CA TYR A 53 15.05 0.15 -10.01
C TYR A 53 13.66 0.35 -9.37
N ILE A 54 12.67 -0.40 -9.83
CA ILE A 54 11.27 -0.28 -9.41
C ILE A 54 10.93 -1.52 -8.59
N GLY A 55 10.68 -1.33 -7.30
CA GLY A 55 10.33 -2.38 -6.36
C GLY A 55 9.25 -1.92 -5.40
N GLY A 56 9.26 -2.49 -4.20
CA GLY A 56 8.31 -2.19 -3.14
C GLY A 56 8.86 -2.49 -1.76
N CYS A 57 8.14 -2.06 -0.74
CA CYS A 57 8.45 -2.21 0.68
C CYS A 57 7.27 -2.87 1.42
N CYS A 58 6.88 -2.39 2.61
CA CYS A 58 5.82 -2.99 3.42
C CYS A 58 4.50 -3.16 2.63
N GLY A 59 3.87 -4.31 2.80
CA GLY A 59 2.64 -4.72 2.11
C GLY A 59 2.84 -5.27 0.69
N PHE A 60 4.06 -5.18 0.11
CA PHE A 60 4.31 -5.85 -1.16
C PHE A 60 4.29 -7.36 -0.98
N GLU A 61 3.50 -8.01 -1.82
CA GLU A 61 3.39 -9.46 -1.91
C GLU A 61 3.96 -9.90 -3.27
N ALA A 62 4.18 -11.20 -3.44
CA ALA A 62 4.73 -11.75 -4.68
C ALA A 62 3.96 -11.30 -5.94
N TYR A 63 2.63 -11.15 -5.85
CA TYR A 63 1.80 -10.73 -6.97
C TYR A 63 1.91 -9.22 -7.29
N HIS A 64 2.29 -8.39 -6.32
CA HIS A 64 2.60 -6.97 -6.55
C HIS A 64 3.87 -6.82 -7.38
N ILE A 65 4.92 -7.58 -7.02
CA ILE A 65 6.17 -7.62 -7.81
C ILE A 65 5.94 -8.20 -9.20
N ARG A 66 5.10 -9.24 -9.32
CA ARG A 66 4.70 -9.76 -10.63
C ARG A 66 4.02 -8.67 -11.47
N ALA A 67 3.10 -7.89 -10.92
CA ALA A 67 2.41 -6.82 -11.63
C ALA A 67 3.37 -5.75 -12.17
N VAL A 68 4.36 -5.34 -11.37
CA VAL A 68 5.43 -4.42 -11.81
C VAL A 68 6.19 -5.01 -13.00
N ALA A 69 6.59 -6.28 -12.91
CA ALA A 69 7.33 -6.94 -13.99
C ALA A 69 6.48 -7.20 -15.23
N GLU A 70 5.18 -7.46 -15.07
CA GLU A 70 4.22 -7.67 -16.14
C GLU A 70 3.90 -6.37 -16.89
N GLU A 71 3.76 -5.24 -16.20
CA GLU A 71 3.56 -3.93 -16.84
C GLU A 71 4.72 -3.55 -17.76
N LEU A 72 5.94 -3.83 -17.33
CA LEU A 72 7.17 -3.48 -18.03
C LEU A 72 7.71 -4.63 -18.91
N ALA A 73 6.89 -5.65 -19.17
CA ALA A 73 7.34 -6.84 -19.90
C ALA A 73 7.76 -6.52 -21.34
N THR A 74 7.10 -5.54 -21.98
CA THR A 74 7.43 -5.08 -23.34
C THR A 74 8.80 -4.43 -23.38
N GLU A 75 9.06 -3.49 -22.47
CA GLU A 75 10.32 -2.75 -22.36
C GLU A 75 11.49 -3.66 -21.97
N ARG A 76 11.19 -4.73 -21.23
CA ARG A 76 12.20 -5.70 -20.77
C ARG A 76 12.35 -6.93 -21.67
N GLY A 77 11.52 -7.05 -22.70
CA GLY A 77 11.52 -8.16 -23.65
C GLY A 77 11.20 -9.53 -23.03
N ARG A 78 10.67 -9.59 -21.80
CA ARG A 78 10.35 -10.84 -21.11
C ARG A 78 9.33 -10.66 -19.98
N LYS A 79 8.57 -11.73 -19.72
CA LYS A 79 7.70 -11.86 -18.54
C LYS A 79 8.42 -12.60 -17.39
N PRO A 80 8.03 -12.39 -16.13
CA PRO A 80 8.52 -13.19 -15.02
C PRO A 80 7.93 -14.62 -15.07
N LYS A 81 8.63 -15.60 -14.48
CA LYS A 81 8.16 -17.00 -14.39
C LYS A 81 6.78 -17.11 -13.73
N ALA A 82 6.48 -16.25 -12.76
CA ALA A 82 5.19 -16.20 -12.09
C ALA A 82 4.00 -15.90 -13.03
N SER A 83 4.25 -15.36 -14.23
CA SER A 83 3.21 -15.15 -15.25
C SER A 83 2.77 -16.45 -15.94
N GLU A 84 3.46 -17.58 -15.77
CA GLU A 84 2.99 -18.90 -16.24
C GLU A 84 1.64 -19.30 -15.63
N LYS A 85 1.30 -18.73 -14.47
CA LYS A 85 0.03 -18.95 -13.75
C LYS A 85 -0.87 -17.73 -13.75
N HIS A 86 -0.64 -16.77 -14.64
CA HIS A 86 -1.41 -15.54 -14.70
C HIS A 86 -1.57 -15.01 -16.12
N ASP A 87 -2.81 -14.80 -16.51
CA ASP A 87 -3.13 -14.08 -17.74
C ASP A 87 -3.37 -12.61 -17.45
N MET A 88 -2.69 -11.75 -18.23
CA MET A 88 -2.79 -10.30 -18.14
C MET A 88 -4.24 -9.82 -18.19
N TRP A 89 -4.54 -8.78 -17.40
CA TRP A 89 -5.86 -8.12 -17.38
C TRP A 89 -7.02 -9.10 -17.16
N ALA A 90 -6.80 -10.07 -16.26
CA ALA A 90 -7.75 -11.11 -15.90
C ALA A 90 -8.18 -12.00 -17.08
N GLY A 91 -7.29 -12.24 -18.03
CA GLY A 91 -7.55 -13.11 -19.19
C GLY A 91 -8.01 -14.53 -18.82
N GLY A 92 -7.62 -15.04 -17.65
CA GLY A 92 -8.04 -16.34 -17.14
C GLY A 92 -9.54 -16.43 -16.83
N LEU A 93 -10.26 -15.30 -16.77
CA LEU A 93 -11.71 -15.26 -16.58
C LEU A 93 -12.49 -15.58 -17.86
N LYS A 94 -11.84 -15.64 -19.03
CA LYS A 94 -12.52 -15.81 -20.34
C LYS A 94 -13.33 -17.10 -20.46
N MET A 95 -12.99 -18.15 -19.70
CA MET A 95 -13.69 -19.44 -19.74
C MET A 95 -14.75 -19.60 -18.64
N HIS A 96 -14.98 -18.58 -17.82
CA HIS A 96 -15.94 -18.67 -16.71
C HIS A 96 -17.38 -18.85 -17.24
N THR A 97 -18.22 -19.64 -16.57
CA THR A 97 -19.60 -19.94 -17.02
C THR A 97 -20.51 -18.70 -17.09
N LYS A 98 -20.37 -17.79 -16.12
CA LYS A 98 -21.15 -16.54 -16.02
C LYS A 98 -20.69 -15.44 -17.01
N PRO A 99 -21.56 -14.92 -17.89
CA PRO A 99 -21.21 -13.88 -18.88
C PRO A 99 -20.61 -12.61 -18.28
N TRP A 100 -21.19 -12.09 -17.19
CA TRP A 100 -20.71 -10.87 -16.51
C TRP A 100 -19.37 -11.04 -15.81
N VAL A 101 -18.89 -12.28 -15.61
CA VAL A 101 -17.53 -12.54 -15.11
C VAL A 101 -16.54 -12.52 -16.27
N ARG A 102 -16.89 -13.14 -17.41
CA ARG A 102 -16.07 -13.07 -18.63
C ARG A 102 -15.89 -11.64 -19.13
N ALA A 103 -16.93 -10.81 -19.04
CA ALA A 103 -16.89 -9.40 -19.44
C ALA A 103 -15.83 -8.57 -18.68
N ARG A 104 -15.30 -9.08 -17.57
CA ARG A 104 -14.23 -8.43 -16.78
C ARG A 104 -12.83 -8.74 -17.29
N ALA A 105 -12.67 -9.63 -18.26
CA ALA A 105 -11.37 -10.04 -18.80
C ALA A 105 -10.80 -8.99 -19.77
N SER A 106 -10.73 -7.73 -19.34
CA SER A 106 -10.26 -6.59 -20.12
C SER A 106 -9.46 -5.61 -19.25
N LYS A 107 -8.56 -4.87 -19.89
CA LYS A 107 -7.75 -3.85 -19.22
C LYS A 107 -8.64 -2.71 -18.73
N GLU A 108 -9.55 -2.28 -19.59
CA GLU A 108 -10.45 -1.16 -19.40
C GLU A 108 -11.30 -1.36 -18.14
N TYR A 109 -11.85 -2.57 -17.95
CA TYR A 109 -12.69 -2.87 -16.78
C TYR A 109 -11.92 -2.68 -15.46
N TRP A 110 -10.72 -3.27 -15.35
CA TRP A 110 -9.97 -3.25 -14.10
C TRP A 110 -9.27 -1.92 -13.81
N GLN A 111 -8.92 -1.16 -14.84
CA GLN A 111 -8.37 0.18 -14.67
C GLN A 111 -9.44 1.20 -14.28
N SER A 112 -10.70 1.01 -14.70
CA SER A 112 -11.80 1.93 -14.37
C SER A 112 -12.54 1.57 -13.08
N LEU A 113 -12.50 0.31 -12.67
CA LEU A 113 -13.19 -0.16 -11.47
C LEU A 113 -12.61 0.55 -10.23
N LYS A 114 -13.49 1.12 -9.41
CA LYS A 114 -13.17 1.62 -8.07
C LYS A 114 -13.67 0.59 -7.05
N PRO A 115 -12.81 -0.31 -6.53
CA PRO A 115 -13.25 -1.34 -5.60
C PRO A 115 -13.86 -0.72 -4.35
N SER A 116 -15.01 -1.22 -3.92
CA SER A 116 -15.62 -0.83 -2.66
C SER A 116 -14.81 -1.35 -1.48
N SER A 117 -14.73 -0.60 -0.38
CA SER A 117 -14.09 -1.06 0.86
C SER A 117 -14.82 -2.23 1.53
N GLY A 118 -16.13 -2.39 1.27
CA GLY A 118 -16.99 -3.36 1.96
C GLY A 118 -17.24 -3.03 3.44
N ARG A 119 -16.82 -1.85 3.91
CA ARG A 119 -16.95 -1.39 5.30
C ARG A 119 -17.83 -0.14 5.37
N PRO A 120 -19.17 -0.28 5.37
CA PRO A 120 -20.10 0.84 5.21
C PRO A 120 -20.11 1.83 6.39
N PHE A 121 -19.64 1.41 7.56
CA PHE A 121 -19.59 2.24 8.78
C PHE A 121 -18.18 2.76 9.09
N CYS A 122 -17.17 2.43 8.28
CA CYS A 122 -15.82 2.93 8.45
C CYS A 122 -15.58 4.15 7.57
N SER A 123 -14.78 5.10 8.06
CA SER A 123 -14.29 6.21 7.25
C SER A 123 -13.31 5.71 6.17
N SER A 124 -13.17 6.47 5.09
CA SER A 124 -12.17 6.21 4.04
C SER A 124 -10.76 6.70 4.40
N MET A 125 -10.65 7.55 5.41
CA MET A 125 -9.41 8.16 5.91
C MET A 125 -9.46 8.27 7.43
N SER A 126 -8.30 8.38 8.03
CA SER A 126 -8.06 8.54 9.45
C SER A 126 -7.22 9.78 9.72
N GLN A 127 -7.21 10.26 10.97
CA GLN A 127 -6.28 11.30 11.40
C GLN A 127 -5.05 10.62 12.00
N PRO A 128 -3.83 10.91 11.53
CA PRO A 128 -2.63 10.40 12.17
C PRO A 128 -2.54 10.82 13.63
N ASP A 129 -1.99 9.96 14.47
CA ASP A 129 -1.81 10.20 15.89
C ASP A 129 -0.88 11.41 16.12
N LYS A 130 -1.39 12.43 16.82
CA LYS A 130 -0.69 13.69 17.04
C LYS A 130 0.03 13.70 18.38
N TRP A 131 1.10 12.90 18.49
CA TRP A 131 1.96 12.92 19.68
C TRP A 131 2.81 14.19 19.79
N GLY A 132 2.88 15.00 18.72
CA GLY A 132 3.63 16.26 18.68
C GLY A 132 5.16 16.08 18.73
N VAL A 133 5.63 14.83 18.69
CA VAL A 133 7.05 14.47 18.72
C VAL A 133 7.52 14.08 17.32
N THR A 134 8.82 14.25 17.06
CA THR A 134 9.45 13.88 15.80
C THR A 134 10.73 13.07 16.06
N ALA A 135 11.31 12.48 15.01
CA ALA A 135 12.59 11.78 15.11
C ALA A 135 13.62 12.59 15.95
N GLY A 136 14.23 11.93 16.93
CA GLY A 136 15.16 12.53 17.89
C GLY A 136 14.56 12.85 19.27
N ASP A 137 13.23 12.86 19.42
CA ASP A 137 12.59 13.04 20.73
C ASP A 137 12.94 11.91 21.71
N SER A 138 13.18 12.26 22.97
CA SER A 138 13.51 11.30 24.04
C SER A 138 12.48 10.20 24.22
N THR A 139 11.20 10.49 23.95
CA THR A 139 10.07 9.56 24.03
C THR A 139 10.16 8.43 22.99
N LEU A 140 10.83 8.68 21.86
CA LEU A 140 10.96 7.72 20.76
C LEU A 140 12.19 6.82 20.90
N LYS A 141 13.00 7.00 21.95
CA LYS A 141 14.18 6.17 22.20
C LYS A 141 13.75 4.77 22.64
N GLN A 142 14.15 3.77 21.87
CA GLN A 142 13.92 2.37 22.23
C GLN A 142 14.65 2.03 23.54
N LYS A 143 13.95 1.33 24.43
CA LYS A 143 14.52 0.75 25.64
C LYS A 143 14.87 -0.72 25.38
N THR A 144 15.79 -1.25 26.18
CA THR A 144 16.16 -2.68 26.14
C THR A 144 15.09 -3.59 26.76
N ALA A 145 14.38 -3.10 27.77
CA ALA A 145 13.24 -3.80 28.36
C ALA A 145 11.95 -3.51 27.58
N ILE A 146 11.00 -4.44 27.63
CA ILE A 146 9.64 -4.23 27.13
C ILE A 146 8.96 -3.09 27.90
N THR A 147 8.13 -2.30 27.22
CA THR A 147 7.29 -1.28 27.85
C THR A 147 6.32 -1.95 28.81
N THR A 148 6.28 -1.52 30.08
CA THR A 148 5.39 -2.14 31.09
C THR A 148 3.94 -1.70 30.91
N ASP A 149 2.99 -2.42 31.52
CA ASP A 149 1.57 -2.06 31.49
C ASP A 149 1.32 -0.68 32.11
N GLU A 150 2.07 -0.31 33.17
CA GLU A 150 2.00 1.02 33.76
C GLU A 150 2.51 2.10 32.80
N GLU A 151 3.62 1.85 32.11
CA GLU A 151 4.15 2.76 31.10
C GLU A 151 3.17 2.92 29.93
N ILE A 152 2.53 1.84 29.48
CA ILE A 152 1.47 1.88 28.45
C ILE A 152 0.28 2.72 28.94
N ALA A 153 -0.16 2.53 30.18
CA ALA A 153 -1.27 3.30 30.76
C ALA A 153 -0.93 4.80 30.84
N GLU A 154 0.31 5.16 31.17
CA GLU A 154 0.78 6.55 31.14
C GLU A 154 0.82 7.11 29.70
N LEU A 155 1.29 6.33 28.73
CA LEU A 155 1.30 6.73 27.32
C LEU A 155 -0.12 6.97 26.80
N ALA A 156 -1.08 6.11 27.14
CA ALA A 156 -2.46 6.19 26.67
C ALA A 156 -3.24 7.44 27.15
N LYS A 157 -2.72 8.18 28.13
CA LYS A 157 -3.36 9.42 28.60
C LYS A 157 -3.34 10.49 27.51
N PRO A 158 -4.45 11.24 27.32
CA PRO A 158 -4.50 12.29 26.32
C PRO A 158 -3.45 13.35 26.61
N ARG A 159 -2.48 13.49 25.69
CA ARG A 159 -1.46 14.53 25.80
C ARG A 159 -2.05 15.86 25.38
N ARG A 160 -1.75 16.93 26.14
CA ARG A 160 -2.01 18.29 25.66
C ARG A 160 -1.14 18.50 24.43
N VAL A 161 -1.76 18.56 23.26
CA VAL A 161 -1.11 19.09 22.06
C VAL A 161 -0.74 20.53 22.41
N MET A 162 0.55 20.79 22.66
CA MET A 162 1.01 22.16 22.74
C MET A 162 0.80 22.73 21.35
N ASN A 163 -0.24 23.55 21.18
CA ASN A 163 -0.41 24.39 20.02
C ASN A 163 0.80 25.34 19.98
N GLY A 164 1.85 24.94 19.28
CA GLY A 164 2.91 25.85 18.88
C GLY A 164 2.30 26.88 17.93
N LYS A 165 2.48 28.16 18.29
CA LYS A 165 2.27 29.29 17.39
C LYS A 165 3.08 29.13 16.11
#